data_AF-A0A7X9KIS2-F1
#
_entry.id   AF-A0A7X9KIS2-F1
#
_cell.length_a   1.000
_cell.length_b   1.000
_cell.length_c   1.000
_cell.angle_alpha   90.00
_cell.angle_beta   90.00
_cell.angle_gamma   90.00
#
_symmetry.space_group_name_H-M   'P 1'
#
loop_
_entity.id
_entity.type
_entity.pdbx_description
1 polymer ?
#
loop_
_entity_poly.entity_id
_entity_poly.type
_entity_poly.pdbx_seq_one_letter_code
_entity_poly.pdbx_strand_id
1 'polypeptide(L)'
;MRAVREFNVVPAVPAALAPLSELAFNLHWTWDRETQQLFESLDPGLWKSTGRDPLRLLAAISAARWAALAGNPDIVSATNAASERLRDAVEAPRWFQGRRDSPLGLVAYFSPEFGISETLPQYSGGLGILAGDHLKAASDLGVPLTAVGLLYAEGYFRQRLNADGVQEERYPPLDPLGLAMHTTDVQVTLEIAGEQVRINVWKVQVGRVPLYLLDTNVEGNSPEAAAITNRLYGG
;
A
#
# COMPACT_ATOMS: atom_id res chain seq x y z
N MET A 1 -21.57 14.20 -8.34
CA MET A 1 -21.69 13.35 -9.56
C MET A 1 -22.03 11.93 -9.12
N ARG A 2 -22.76 11.20 -9.98
CA ARG A 2 -23.42 9.89 -9.78
C ARG A 2 -22.69 8.88 -8.87
N ALA A 3 -23.48 8.20 -8.04
CA ALA A 3 -23.12 6.94 -7.40
C ALA A 3 -22.58 5.95 -8.45
N VAL A 4 -21.27 5.70 -8.39
CA VAL A 4 -20.63 4.62 -9.12
C VAL A 4 -21.03 3.34 -8.38
N ARG A 5 -21.66 2.39 -9.09
CA ARG A 5 -21.81 1.04 -8.53
C ARG A 5 -20.41 0.43 -8.48
N GLU A 6 -19.85 0.37 -7.28
CA GLU A 6 -18.56 -0.25 -7.03
C GLU A 6 -18.70 -1.77 -7.09
N PHE A 7 -18.04 -2.38 -8.07
CA PHE A 7 -17.92 -3.83 -8.16
C PHE A 7 -16.58 -4.21 -7.57
N ASN A 8 -16.60 -4.78 -6.37
CA ASN A 8 -15.40 -5.33 -5.77
C ASN A 8 -15.13 -6.69 -6.41
N VAL A 9 -14.33 -6.73 -7.48
CA VAL A 9 -13.94 -7.97 -8.14
C VAL A 9 -12.84 -8.61 -7.31
N VAL A 10 -13.24 -9.44 -6.34
CA VAL A 10 -12.29 -10.30 -5.63
C VAL A 10 -11.81 -11.34 -6.65
N PRO A 11 -10.51 -11.39 -7.01
CA PRO A 11 -10.02 -12.44 -7.87
C PRO A 11 -10.32 -13.79 -7.22
N ALA A 12 -10.89 -14.71 -8.01
CA ALA A 12 -11.14 -16.08 -7.59
C ALA A 12 -9.80 -16.85 -7.55
N VAL A 13 -8.89 -16.42 -6.66
CA VAL A 13 -7.61 -17.06 -6.44
C VAL A 13 -7.89 -18.48 -5.94
N PRO A 14 -7.39 -19.53 -6.63
CA PRO A 14 -7.61 -20.91 -6.21
C PRO A 14 -7.08 -21.16 -4.81
N ALA A 15 -7.70 -22.09 -4.06
CA ALA A 15 -7.34 -22.38 -2.68
C ALA A 15 -5.85 -22.73 -2.49
N ALA A 16 -5.24 -23.43 -3.44
CA ALA A 16 -3.82 -23.78 -3.43
C ALA A 16 -2.88 -22.56 -3.51
N LEU A 17 -3.39 -21.41 -3.96
CA LEU A 17 -2.66 -20.15 -4.13
C LEU A 17 -3.24 -19.02 -3.27
N ALA A 18 -4.14 -19.33 -2.32
CA ALA A 18 -4.75 -18.37 -1.42
C ALA A 18 -3.75 -17.42 -0.71
N PRO A 19 -2.52 -17.86 -0.34
CA PRO A 19 -1.54 -16.95 0.27
C PRO A 19 -1.11 -15.76 -0.60
N LEU A 20 -1.30 -15.81 -1.92
CA LEU A 20 -0.98 -14.68 -2.81
C LEU A 20 -1.74 -13.40 -2.43
N SER A 21 -2.97 -13.53 -1.91
CA SER A 21 -3.74 -12.38 -1.45
C SER A 21 -3.05 -11.68 -0.28
N GLU A 22 -2.62 -12.42 0.74
CA GLU A 22 -1.89 -11.84 1.88
C GLU A 22 -0.57 -11.20 1.43
N LEU A 23 0.18 -11.89 0.57
CA LEU A 23 1.44 -11.39 0.01
C LEU A 23 1.25 -10.08 -0.77
N ALA A 24 0.12 -9.91 -1.46
CA ALA A 24 -0.18 -8.70 -2.20
C ALA A 24 -0.56 -7.51 -1.30
N PHE A 25 -1.20 -7.78 -0.14
CA PHE A 25 -1.66 -6.75 0.80
C PHE A 25 -0.59 -6.30 1.81
N ASN A 26 0.48 -7.05 2.02
CA ASN A 26 1.62 -6.61 2.85
C ASN A 26 2.76 -6.10 1.96
N LEU A 27 3.10 -4.81 2.07
CA LEU A 27 4.12 -4.18 1.24
C LEU A 27 5.56 -4.68 1.45
N HIS A 28 5.79 -5.67 2.33
CA HIS A 28 7.05 -6.40 2.42
C HIS A 28 7.56 -6.93 1.07
N TRP A 29 6.64 -7.32 0.16
CA TRP A 29 7.01 -7.74 -1.20
C TRP A 29 7.85 -6.69 -1.94
N THR A 30 7.77 -5.41 -1.56
CA THR A 30 8.52 -4.32 -2.22
C THR A 30 10.02 -4.38 -1.95
N TRP A 31 10.47 -5.14 -0.94
CA TRP A 31 11.90 -5.44 -0.72
C TRP A 31 12.24 -6.94 -0.59
N ASP A 32 11.27 -7.85 -0.78
CA ASP A 32 11.52 -9.29 -0.96
C ASP A 32 11.60 -9.67 -2.44
N ARG A 33 12.82 -9.85 -2.94
CA ARG A 33 13.08 -10.09 -4.37
C ARG A 33 12.40 -11.37 -4.88
N GLU A 34 12.39 -12.42 -4.07
CA GLU A 34 11.83 -13.72 -4.39
C GLU A 34 10.30 -13.65 -4.52
N THR A 35 9.62 -12.85 -3.69
CA THR A 35 8.17 -12.60 -3.84
C THR A 35 7.87 -11.77 -5.09
N GLN A 36 8.72 -10.79 -5.45
CA GLN A 36 8.57 -10.06 -6.72
C GLN A 36 8.71 -11.00 -7.93
N GLN A 37 9.70 -11.90 -7.89
CA GLN A 37 9.89 -12.91 -8.93
C GLN A 37 8.72 -13.90 -9.00
N LEU A 38 8.15 -14.27 -7.86
CA LEU A 38 6.92 -15.07 -7.81
C LEU A 38 5.80 -14.36 -8.56
N PHE A 39 5.48 -13.09 -8.22
CA PHE A 39 4.43 -12.34 -8.91
C PHE A 39 4.68 -12.23 -10.42
N GLU A 40 5.92 -11.92 -10.82
CA GLU A 40 6.31 -11.88 -12.24
C GLU A 40 6.10 -13.24 -12.93
N SER A 41 6.40 -14.35 -12.24
CA SER A 41 6.25 -15.70 -12.81
C SER A 41 4.80 -16.13 -13.03
N LEU A 42 3.84 -15.54 -12.31
CA LEU A 42 2.41 -15.84 -12.50
C LEU A 42 1.94 -15.46 -13.89
N ASP A 43 2.36 -14.31 -14.40
CA ASP A 43 2.20 -13.86 -15.77
C ASP A 43 3.10 -12.64 -16.04
N PRO A 44 4.24 -12.80 -16.74
CA PRO A 44 5.18 -11.68 -16.96
C PRO A 44 4.59 -10.54 -17.79
N GLY A 45 3.66 -10.85 -18.70
CA GLY A 45 3.00 -9.87 -19.55
C GLY A 45 2.05 -9.00 -18.74
N LEU A 46 1.19 -9.62 -17.93
CA LEU A 46 0.31 -8.90 -17.02
C LEU A 46 1.11 -8.15 -15.96
N TRP A 47 2.16 -8.74 -15.38
CA TRP A 47 2.99 -8.06 -14.37
C TRP A 47 3.53 -6.72 -14.87
N LYS A 48 4.02 -6.68 -16.12
CA LYS A 48 4.47 -5.44 -16.74
C LYS A 48 3.33 -4.48 -17.05
N SER A 49 2.21 -4.98 -17.62
CA SER A 49 1.11 -4.12 -18.06
C SER A 49 0.28 -3.54 -16.91
N THR A 50 0.27 -4.19 -15.74
CA THR A 50 -0.40 -3.71 -14.52
C THR A 50 0.47 -2.76 -13.70
N GLY A 51 1.69 -2.42 -14.18
CA GLY A 51 2.60 -1.53 -13.47
C GLY A 51 3.29 -2.19 -12.28
N ARG A 52 3.46 -3.52 -12.31
CA ARG A 52 4.07 -4.30 -11.22
C ARG A 52 3.32 -4.18 -9.90
N ASP A 53 2.00 -4.11 -10.01
CA ASP A 53 1.05 -4.10 -8.89
C ASP A 53 0.49 -5.52 -8.69
N PRO A 54 0.80 -6.18 -7.55
CA PRO A 54 0.27 -7.51 -7.25
C PRO A 54 -1.26 -7.58 -7.25
N LEU A 55 -1.97 -6.59 -6.70
CA LEU A 55 -3.43 -6.62 -6.64
C LEU A 55 -4.04 -6.58 -8.03
N ARG A 56 -3.53 -5.69 -8.89
CA ARG A 56 -3.97 -5.59 -10.29
C ARG A 56 -3.60 -6.82 -11.10
N LEU A 57 -2.42 -7.40 -10.87
CA LEU A 57 -2.00 -8.67 -11.48
C LEU A 57 -3.00 -9.77 -11.14
N LEU A 58 -3.27 -9.99 -9.84
CA LEU A 58 -4.16 -11.05 -9.39
C LEU A 58 -5.58 -10.89 -9.95
N ALA A 59 -6.08 -9.65 -10.02
CA ALA A 59 -7.38 -9.31 -10.61
C ALA A 59 -7.45 -9.54 -12.13
N ALA A 60 -6.32 -9.41 -12.84
CA ALA A 60 -6.27 -9.55 -14.29
C ALA A 60 -6.07 -10.99 -14.79
N ILE A 61 -5.62 -11.91 -13.93
CA ILE A 61 -5.39 -13.31 -14.31
C ILE A 61 -6.73 -13.99 -14.63
N SER A 62 -6.80 -14.60 -15.83
CA SER A 62 -7.98 -15.34 -16.28
C SER A 62 -8.21 -16.64 -15.51
N ALA A 63 -9.45 -17.12 -15.44
CA ALA A 63 -9.77 -18.39 -14.79
C ALA A 63 -8.98 -19.60 -15.36
N ALA A 64 -8.78 -19.63 -16.68
CA ALA A 64 -7.98 -20.69 -17.32
C ALA A 64 -6.50 -20.63 -16.90
N ARG A 65 -5.93 -19.43 -16.78
CA ARG A 65 -4.57 -19.23 -16.27
C ARG A 65 -4.49 -19.61 -14.79
N TRP A 66 -5.49 -19.24 -13.99
CA TRP A 66 -5.56 -19.67 -12.59
C TRP A 66 -5.57 -21.18 -12.43
N ALA A 67 -6.35 -21.90 -13.23
CA ALA A 67 -6.39 -23.37 -13.22
C ALA A 67 -5.00 -23.96 -13.58
N ALA A 68 -4.32 -23.41 -14.58
CA ALA A 68 -2.97 -23.84 -14.95
C ALA A 68 -1.93 -23.57 -13.85
N LEU A 69 -1.98 -22.40 -13.21
CA LEU A 69 -1.08 -22.04 -12.11
C LEU A 69 -1.32 -22.92 -10.88
N ALA A 70 -2.57 -23.16 -10.52
CA ALA A 70 -2.92 -24.03 -9.39
C ALA A 70 -2.54 -25.49 -9.62
N GLY A 71 -2.47 -25.94 -10.88
CA GLY A 71 -1.99 -27.26 -11.26
C GLY A 71 -0.46 -27.38 -11.36
N ASN A 72 0.29 -26.28 -11.20
CA ASN A 72 1.75 -26.27 -11.29
C ASN A 72 2.39 -26.41 -9.89
N PRO A 73 3.05 -27.53 -9.57
CA PRO A 73 3.66 -27.75 -8.26
C PRO A 73 4.73 -26.72 -7.89
N ASP A 74 5.48 -26.21 -8.87
CA ASP A 74 6.55 -25.24 -8.62
C ASP A 74 5.97 -23.88 -8.17
N ILE A 75 4.86 -23.44 -8.78
CA ILE A 75 4.17 -22.21 -8.40
C ILE A 75 3.53 -22.33 -7.03
N VAL A 76 2.89 -23.47 -6.73
CA VAL A 76 2.30 -23.73 -5.42
C VAL A 76 3.40 -23.75 -4.34
N SER A 77 4.51 -24.44 -4.60
CA SER A 77 5.65 -24.47 -3.68
C SER A 77 6.27 -23.08 -3.48
N ALA A 78 6.45 -22.31 -4.54
CA ALA A 78 6.99 -20.95 -4.45
C ALA A 78 6.06 -20.00 -3.68
N THR A 79 4.74 -20.16 -3.85
CA THR A 79 3.72 -19.40 -3.11
C THR A 79 3.77 -19.71 -1.62
N ASN A 80 3.85 -20.98 -1.24
CA ASN A 80 3.97 -21.38 0.15
C ASN A 80 5.28 -20.88 0.77
N ALA A 81 6.41 -21.02 0.05
CA ALA A 81 7.69 -20.50 0.51
C ALA A 81 7.69 -18.97 0.68
N ALA A 82 7.00 -18.22 -0.19
CA ALA A 82 6.83 -16.77 -0.04
C ALA A 82 5.98 -16.42 1.19
N SER A 83 4.89 -17.15 1.42
CA SER A 83 4.07 -16.99 2.63
C SER A 83 4.85 -17.27 3.91
N GLU A 84 5.67 -18.33 3.93
CA GLU A 84 6.55 -18.65 5.06
C GLU A 84 7.61 -17.57 5.28
N ARG A 85 8.22 -17.02 4.21
CA ARG A 85 9.15 -15.90 4.33
C ARG A 85 8.47 -14.64 4.90
N LEU A 86 7.26 -14.31 4.43
CA LEU A 86 6.51 -13.19 4.99
C LEU A 86 6.21 -13.42 6.47
N ARG A 87 5.76 -14.63 6.83
CA ARG A 87 5.48 -15.00 8.21
C ARG A 87 6.73 -14.87 9.08
N ASP A 88 7.86 -15.41 8.63
CA ASP A 88 9.13 -15.20 9.32
C ASP A 88 9.39 -13.71 9.47
N ALA A 89 9.43 -12.95 8.36
CA ALA A 89 9.68 -11.51 8.29
C ALA A 89 8.91 -10.74 9.36
N VAL A 90 7.62 -11.06 9.56
CA VAL A 90 6.74 -10.30 10.43
C VAL A 90 6.59 -10.84 11.86
N GLU A 91 6.71 -12.15 12.07
CA GLU A 91 6.44 -12.79 13.37
C GLU A 91 7.71 -13.15 14.15
N ALA A 92 8.80 -13.51 13.46
CA ALA A 92 10.01 -13.97 14.13
C ALA A 92 10.63 -12.85 15.00
N PRO A 93 11.24 -13.20 16.16
CA PRO A 93 11.96 -12.23 16.97
C PRO A 93 13.06 -11.54 16.14
N ARG A 94 13.05 -10.21 16.13
CA ARG A 94 14.07 -9.39 15.46
C ARG A 94 15.05 -8.81 16.46
N TRP A 95 16.17 -8.29 15.95
CA TRP A 95 17.27 -7.77 16.75
C TRP A 95 16.82 -6.84 17.90
N PHE A 96 15.91 -5.90 17.62
CA PHE A 96 15.44 -4.93 18.60
C PHE A 96 14.70 -5.59 19.76
N GLN A 97 13.93 -6.66 19.50
CA GLN A 97 13.12 -7.35 20.51
C GLN A 97 13.96 -8.18 21.48
N GLY A 98 15.21 -8.49 21.13
CA GLY A 98 16.18 -9.09 22.04
C GLY A 98 16.82 -8.10 23.02
N ARG A 99 16.63 -6.79 22.81
CA ARG A 99 17.22 -5.75 23.65
C ARG A 99 16.41 -5.57 24.93
N ARG A 100 17.10 -5.60 26.07
CA ARG A 100 16.52 -5.38 27.41
C ARG A 100 16.85 -4.01 28.01
N ASP A 101 17.70 -3.25 27.32
CA ASP A 101 18.27 -1.97 27.74
C ASP A 101 17.59 -0.76 27.07
N SER A 102 16.65 -0.98 26.15
CA SER A 102 15.95 0.11 25.45
C SER A 102 14.69 0.54 26.19
N PRO A 103 14.47 1.86 26.38
CA PRO A 103 13.22 2.36 26.94
C PRO A 103 12.08 2.45 25.93
N LEU A 104 12.30 2.14 24.65
CA LEU A 104 11.28 2.32 23.61
C LEU A 104 10.23 1.21 23.68
N GLY A 105 9.00 1.56 24.04
CA GLY A 105 7.83 0.67 24.00
C GLY A 105 6.97 0.84 22.76
N LEU A 106 6.82 2.06 22.26
CA LEU A 106 6.11 2.42 21.03
C LEU A 106 6.62 3.76 20.51
N VAL A 107 6.84 3.85 19.20
CA VAL A 107 7.22 5.09 18.51
C VAL A 107 6.15 5.42 17.49
N ALA A 108 5.48 6.56 17.65
CA ALA A 108 4.58 7.10 16.64
C ALA A 108 5.38 8.01 15.68
N TYR A 109 5.46 7.62 14.41
CA TYR A 109 6.23 8.34 13.39
C TYR A 109 5.30 9.06 12.42
N PHE A 110 5.24 10.38 12.54
CA PHE A 110 4.42 11.23 11.69
C PHE A 110 5.25 11.76 10.52
N SER A 111 4.74 11.58 9.30
CA SER A 111 5.31 12.16 8.10
C SER A 111 4.16 12.59 7.17
N PRO A 112 4.29 13.72 6.45
CA PRO A 112 3.32 14.06 5.42
C PRO A 112 3.34 13.05 4.27
N GLU A 113 4.47 12.39 3.99
CA GLU A 113 4.61 11.46 2.87
C GLU A 113 5.40 10.19 3.23
N PHE A 114 5.11 9.09 2.52
CA PHE A 114 5.78 7.80 2.63
C PHE A 114 5.99 7.17 1.25
N GLY A 115 7.25 7.09 0.82
CA GLY A 115 7.66 6.48 -0.43
C GLY A 115 8.00 5.00 -0.25
N ILE A 116 6.98 4.14 -0.28
CA ILE A 116 7.15 2.68 -0.11
C ILE A 116 7.32 1.98 -1.46
N SER A 117 6.38 2.24 -2.36
CA SER A 117 6.26 1.64 -3.70
C SER A 117 5.36 2.51 -4.58
N GLU A 118 5.57 2.47 -5.89
CA GLU A 118 4.73 3.18 -6.88
C GLU A 118 3.25 2.72 -6.84
N THR A 119 3.00 1.52 -6.30
CA THR A 119 1.65 0.98 -6.07
C THR A 119 0.88 1.72 -4.96
N LEU A 120 1.59 2.45 -4.09
CA LEU A 120 1.03 3.32 -3.06
C LEU A 120 1.65 4.73 -3.20
N PRO A 121 1.15 5.56 -4.14
CA PRO A 121 1.79 6.81 -4.54
C PRO A 121 1.50 7.96 -3.54
N GLN A 122 1.99 7.80 -2.31
CA GLN A 122 1.80 8.74 -1.19
C GLN A 122 3.10 9.52 -0.87
N TYR A 123 3.82 9.96 -1.91
CA TYR A 123 5.06 10.72 -1.79
C TYR A 123 5.39 11.52 -3.06
N SER A 124 6.21 12.57 -2.91
CA SER A 124 6.66 13.44 -3.99
C SER A 124 8.18 13.45 -4.20
N GLY A 125 8.97 13.15 -3.16
CA GLY A 125 10.42 13.25 -3.25
C GLY A 125 11.20 12.56 -2.13
N GLY A 126 12.39 13.08 -1.86
CA GLY A 126 13.37 12.44 -0.99
C GLY A 126 12.95 12.28 0.48
N LEU A 127 12.10 13.18 1.00
CA LEU A 127 11.57 13.06 2.36
C LEU A 127 10.69 11.81 2.49
N GLY A 128 9.78 11.59 1.53
CA GLY A 128 8.93 10.42 1.49
C GLY A 128 9.73 9.14 1.32
N ILE A 129 10.74 9.13 0.43
CA ILE A 129 11.63 7.96 0.28
C ILE A 129 12.33 7.63 1.61
N LEU A 130 12.89 8.63 2.30
CA LEU A 130 13.52 8.42 3.60
C LEU A 130 12.52 7.90 4.65
N ALA A 131 11.32 8.47 4.70
CA ALA A 131 10.27 8.02 5.62
C ALA A 131 9.87 6.56 5.33
N GLY A 132 9.82 6.17 4.05
CA GLY A 132 9.55 4.81 3.64
C GLY A 132 10.66 3.83 4.02
N ASP A 133 11.92 4.21 3.79
CA ASP A 133 13.09 3.40 4.17
C ASP A 133 13.19 3.24 5.69
N HIS A 134 12.80 4.26 6.47
CA HIS A 134 12.65 4.12 7.91
C HIS A 134 11.64 3.04 8.28
N LEU A 135 10.50 2.94 7.58
CA LEU A 135 9.51 1.89 7.88
C LEU A 135 10.08 0.50 7.56
N LYS A 136 10.76 0.36 6.41
CA LYS A 136 11.40 -0.91 6.00
C LYS A 136 12.46 -1.34 7.01
N ALA A 137 13.36 -0.44 7.38
CA ALA A 137 14.40 -0.71 8.37
C ALA A 137 13.82 -1.02 9.76
N ALA A 138 12.79 -0.27 10.19
CA ALA A 138 12.09 -0.53 11.45
C ALA A 138 11.42 -1.91 11.45
N SER A 139 10.85 -2.33 10.33
CA SER A 139 10.29 -3.67 10.14
C SER A 139 11.37 -4.74 10.32
N ASP A 140 12.46 -4.66 9.57
CA ASP A 140 13.53 -5.67 9.60
C ASP A 140 14.23 -5.76 10.96
N LEU A 141 14.40 -4.62 11.64
CA LEU A 141 14.99 -4.57 12.98
C LEU A 141 14.00 -4.92 14.10
N GLY A 142 12.70 -4.83 13.83
CA GLY A 142 11.63 -5.02 14.81
C GLY A 142 11.49 -3.91 15.84
N VAL A 143 11.77 -2.68 15.43
CA VAL A 143 11.51 -1.50 16.25
C VAL A 143 9.99 -1.34 16.40
N PRO A 144 9.46 -1.05 17.62
CA PRO A 144 8.02 -0.91 17.83
C PRO A 144 7.52 0.43 17.28
N LEU A 145 7.53 0.58 15.96
CA LEU A 145 7.16 1.80 15.26
C LEU A 145 5.77 1.65 14.64
N THR A 146 4.97 2.70 14.74
CA THR A 146 3.70 2.87 14.03
C THR A 146 3.75 4.20 13.29
N ALA A 147 3.45 4.18 12.00
CA ALA A 147 3.51 5.37 11.16
C ALA A 147 2.14 6.00 10.96
N VAL A 148 2.10 7.32 10.84
CA VAL A 148 0.89 8.10 10.55
C VAL A 148 1.19 9.12 9.46
N GLY A 149 0.37 9.11 8.41
CA GLY A 149 0.44 10.06 7.30
C GLY A 149 -0.95 10.44 6.78
N LEU A 150 -0.99 11.08 5.62
CA LEU A 150 -2.23 11.48 4.96
C LEU A 150 -2.48 10.59 3.73
N LEU A 151 -3.74 10.31 3.43
CA LEU A 151 -4.15 9.67 2.18
C LEU A 151 -4.50 10.75 1.15
N TYR A 152 -3.55 11.07 0.28
CA TYR A 152 -3.77 12.03 -0.79
C TYR A 152 -4.57 11.40 -1.92
N ALA A 153 -5.76 11.94 -2.20
CA ALA A 153 -6.68 11.44 -3.21
C ALA A 153 -6.07 11.41 -4.62
N GLU A 154 -5.16 12.33 -4.94
CA GLU A 154 -4.52 12.42 -6.25
C GLU A 154 -3.03 12.01 -6.24
N GLY A 155 -2.48 11.66 -5.07
CA GLY A 155 -1.06 11.37 -4.90
C GLY A 155 -0.15 12.51 -5.37
N TYR A 156 0.97 12.14 -6.00
CA TYR A 156 1.84 13.06 -6.75
C TYR A 156 1.59 12.98 -8.26
N PHE A 157 1.93 14.04 -8.99
CA PHE A 157 1.64 14.12 -10.42
C PHE A 157 2.40 13.09 -11.23
N ARG A 158 1.78 12.65 -12.33
CA ARG A 158 2.44 11.89 -13.39
C ARG A 158 2.94 12.86 -14.45
N GLN A 159 4.25 12.87 -14.65
CA GLN A 159 4.90 13.67 -15.68
C GLN A 159 4.74 13.00 -17.04
N ARG A 160 4.36 13.77 -18.06
CA ARG A 160 4.44 13.41 -19.46
C ARG A 160 5.15 14.52 -20.23
N LEU A 161 6.04 14.16 -21.14
CA LEU A 161 6.54 15.11 -22.14
C LEU A 161 5.66 15.00 -23.38
N ASN A 162 5.13 16.13 -23.84
CA ASN A 162 4.42 16.18 -25.12
C ASN A 162 5.39 16.18 -26.31
N ALA A 163 4.85 16.21 -27.53
CA ALA A 163 5.65 16.14 -28.75
C ALA A 163 6.67 17.29 -28.88
N ASP A 164 6.43 18.42 -28.21
CA ASP A 164 7.30 19.60 -28.20
C ASP A 164 8.32 19.58 -27.05
N GLY A 165 8.36 18.50 -26.25
CA GLY A 165 9.24 18.37 -25.09
C GLY A 165 8.78 19.18 -23.88
N VAL A 166 7.54 19.69 -23.88
CA VAL A 166 6.96 20.43 -22.76
C VAL A 166 6.38 19.44 -21.74
N GLN A 167 6.63 19.71 -20.46
CA GLN A 167 6.05 18.95 -19.35
C GLN A 167 4.55 19.20 -19.25
N GLU A 168 3.80 18.12 -19.20
CA GLU A 168 2.39 18.06 -18.85
C GLU A 168 2.21 17.22 -17.59
N GLU A 169 1.40 17.71 -16.67
CA GLU A 169 1.14 17.06 -15.39
C GLU A 169 -0.26 16.46 -15.38
N ARG A 170 -0.36 15.23 -14.86
CA ARG A 170 -1.65 14.55 -14.67
C ARG A 170 -1.78 14.07 -13.25
N TYR A 171 -2.96 14.30 -12.68
CA TYR A 171 -3.32 13.94 -11.31
C TYR A 171 -4.51 12.95 -11.36
N PRO A 172 -4.28 11.68 -11.72
CA PRO A 172 -5.36 10.71 -11.73
C PRO A 172 -5.83 10.46 -10.29
N PRO A 173 -7.14 10.52 -10.01
CA PRO A 173 -7.64 10.17 -8.69
C PRO A 173 -7.31 8.70 -8.38
N LEU A 174 -6.89 8.46 -7.15
CA LEU A 174 -6.70 7.14 -6.59
C LEU A 174 -8.05 6.60 -6.12
N ASP A 175 -8.27 5.31 -6.36
CA ASP A 175 -9.32 4.54 -5.72
C ASP A 175 -8.70 3.83 -4.51
N PRO A 176 -8.99 4.26 -3.26
CA PRO A 176 -8.44 3.62 -2.06
C PRO A 176 -8.73 2.12 -1.97
N LEU A 177 -9.86 1.66 -2.51
CA LEU A 177 -10.23 0.24 -2.51
C LEU A 177 -9.37 -0.61 -3.46
N GLY A 178 -8.72 0.04 -4.44
CA GLY A 178 -7.77 -0.60 -5.34
C GLY A 178 -6.33 -0.65 -4.81
N LEU A 179 -6.07 -0.14 -3.60
CA LEU A 179 -4.74 -0.11 -2.99
C LEU A 179 -4.58 -1.21 -1.94
N ALA A 180 -3.34 -1.57 -1.62
CA ALA A 180 -2.99 -2.55 -0.58
C ALA A 180 -3.20 -1.96 0.84
N MET A 181 -4.44 -1.63 1.14
CA MET A 181 -4.88 -1.06 2.41
C MET A 181 -6.25 -1.58 2.82
N HIS A 182 -6.55 -1.45 4.10
CA HIS A 182 -7.82 -1.83 4.69
C HIS A 182 -8.47 -0.62 5.36
N THR A 183 -9.80 -0.57 5.31
CA THR A 183 -10.57 0.31 6.17
C THR A 183 -10.36 -0.09 7.63
N THR A 184 -10.39 0.88 8.52
CA THR A 184 -10.50 0.63 9.95
C THR A 184 -11.89 1.05 10.44
N ASP A 185 -12.23 0.61 11.64
CA ASP A 185 -13.40 1.05 12.40
C ASP A 185 -13.15 2.38 13.15
N VAL A 186 -11.98 2.99 12.97
CA VAL A 186 -11.60 4.24 13.62
C VAL A 186 -11.95 5.42 12.73
N GLN A 187 -12.74 6.33 13.29
CA GLN A 187 -12.97 7.67 12.76
C GLN A 187 -12.61 8.70 13.84
N VAL A 188 -11.87 9.74 13.45
CA VAL A 188 -11.49 10.83 14.34
C VAL A 188 -12.25 12.09 13.91
N THR A 189 -12.56 12.98 14.85
CA THR A 189 -13.10 14.30 14.54
C THR A 189 -12.19 15.35 15.17
N LEU A 190 -11.74 16.32 14.38
CA LEU A 190 -10.88 17.43 14.83
C LEU A 190 -11.50 18.77 14.44
N GLU A 191 -11.35 19.77 15.30
CA GLU A 191 -11.65 21.15 14.92
C GLU A 191 -10.50 21.70 14.07
N ILE A 192 -10.77 22.04 12.81
CA ILE A 192 -9.80 22.60 11.87
C ILE A 192 -10.40 23.87 11.29
N ALA A 193 -9.71 25.01 11.48
CA ALA A 193 -10.17 26.32 11.00
C ALA A 193 -11.62 26.69 11.42
N GLY A 194 -12.04 26.26 12.62
CA GLY A 194 -13.38 26.53 13.16
C GLY A 194 -14.49 25.60 12.65
N GLU A 195 -14.16 24.57 11.87
CA GLU A 195 -15.08 23.52 11.43
C GLU A 195 -14.71 22.17 12.09
N GLN A 196 -15.72 21.36 12.41
CA GLN A 196 -15.54 19.97 12.84
C GLN A 196 -15.31 19.07 11.62
N VAL A 197 -14.08 18.59 11.45
CA VAL A 197 -13.69 17.74 10.32
C VAL A 197 -13.64 16.27 10.74
N ARG A 198 -14.38 15.42 10.04
CA ARG A 198 -14.33 13.96 10.20
C ARG A 198 -13.19 13.38 9.39
N ILE A 199 -12.49 12.40 9.95
CA ILE A 199 -11.28 11.81 9.38
C ILE A 199 -11.41 10.30 9.45
N ASN A 200 -11.46 9.64 8.31
CA ASN A 200 -11.38 8.18 8.23
C ASN A 200 -9.91 7.75 8.34
N VAL A 201 -9.69 6.60 8.98
CA VAL A 201 -8.36 6.02 9.13
C VAL A 201 -8.26 4.75 8.28
N TRP A 202 -7.29 4.75 7.36
CA TRP A 202 -6.92 3.60 6.55
C TRP A 202 -5.65 2.97 7.10
N LYS A 203 -5.49 1.65 6.93
CA LYS A 203 -4.32 0.91 7.39
C LYS A 203 -3.62 0.22 6.23
N VAL A 204 -2.33 0.49 6.08
CA VAL A 204 -1.39 -0.22 5.20
C VAL A 204 -0.44 -1.03 6.09
N GLN A 205 -0.10 -2.25 5.65
CA GLN A 205 0.96 -3.03 6.31
C GLN A 205 2.27 -2.92 5.52
N VAL A 206 3.31 -2.41 6.19
CA VAL A 206 4.67 -2.29 5.63
C VAL A 206 5.58 -3.25 6.40
N GLY A 207 5.58 -4.51 5.99
CA GLY A 207 6.22 -5.57 6.76
C GLY A 207 5.56 -5.69 8.12
N ARG A 208 6.29 -5.36 9.17
CA ARG A 208 5.81 -5.33 10.57
C ARG A 208 5.14 -4.02 10.96
N VAL A 209 5.42 -2.95 10.23
CA VAL A 209 5.04 -1.60 10.64
C VAL A 209 3.65 -1.28 10.09
N PRO A 210 2.66 -1.02 10.96
CA PRO A 210 1.40 -0.46 10.51
C PRO A 210 1.59 1.02 10.14
N LEU A 211 1.18 1.38 8.93
CA LEU A 211 1.07 2.76 8.46
C LEU A 211 -0.41 3.14 8.40
N TYR A 212 -0.79 4.13 9.20
CA TYR A 212 -2.13 4.71 9.17
C TYR A 212 -2.17 5.94 8.27
N LEU A 213 -3.10 5.96 7.32
CA LEU A 213 -3.30 7.08 6.41
C LEU A 213 -4.64 7.75 6.71
N LEU A 214 -4.61 9.05 6.98
CA LEU A 214 -5.76 9.85 7.35
C LEU A 214 -6.41 10.46 6.11
N ASP A 215 -7.72 10.34 6.02
CA ASP A 215 -8.51 10.77 4.85
C ASP A 215 -9.66 11.69 5.29
N THR A 216 -9.72 12.91 4.74
CA THR A 216 -10.79 13.87 5.02
C THR A 216 -11.89 13.84 3.96
N ASN A 217 -11.78 13.05 2.90
CA ASN A 217 -12.82 12.85 1.90
C ASN A 217 -13.93 11.93 2.45
N VAL A 218 -14.62 12.42 3.49
CA VAL A 218 -15.61 11.70 4.28
C VAL A 218 -16.97 12.37 4.12
N GLU A 219 -18.02 11.56 3.94
CA GLU A 219 -19.38 12.06 3.86
C GLU A 219 -19.75 12.87 5.11
N GLY A 220 -20.23 14.10 4.88
CA GLY A 220 -20.62 15.05 5.91
C GLY A 220 -19.60 16.18 6.17
N ASN A 221 -18.37 16.08 5.64
CA ASN A 221 -17.44 17.21 5.63
C ASN A 221 -17.82 18.24 4.55
N SER A 222 -17.50 19.52 4.79
CA SER A 222 -17.56 20.54 3.73
C SER A 222 -16.62 20.22 2.56
N PRO A 223 -16.84 20.78 1.36
CA PRO A 223 -15.90 20.66 0.24
C PRO A 223 -14.47 21.13 0.61
N GLU A 224 -14.36 22.16 1.43
CA GLU A 224 -13.10 22.72 1.92
C GLU A 224 -12.38 21.74 2.86
N ALA A 225 -13.12 21.13 3.79
CA ALA A 225 -12.58 20.10 4.69
C ALA A 225 -12.18 18.81 3.95
N ALA A 226 -13.00 18.38 2.98
CA ALA A 226 -12.67 17.24 2.13
C ALA A 226 -11.41 17.50 1.28
N ALA A 227 -11.16 18.75 0.88
CA ALA A 227 -10.01 19.12 0.07
C ALA A 227 -8.66 19.08 0.81
N ILE A 228 -8.65 19.00 2.15
CA ILE A 228 -7.42 18.94 2.96
C ILE A 228 -6.49 17.80 2.50
N THR A 229 -7.04 16.65 2.13
CA THR A 229 -6.26 15.49 1.66
C THR A 229 -6.38 15.26 0.14
N ASN A 230 -6.63 16.29 -0.67
CA ASN A 230 -6.70 16.11 -2.12
C ASN A 230 -5.33 15.87 -2.75
N ARG A 231 -4.40 16.82 -2.59
CA ARG A 231 -3.10 16.83 -3.28
C ARG A 231 -1.94 16.96 -2.31
N LEU A 232 -0.91 16.16 -2.54
CA LEU A 232 0.38 16.34 -1.91
C LEU A 232 1.06 17.58 -2.51
N TYR A 233 1.23 18.62 -1.71
CA TYR A 233 1.85 19.90 -2.10
C TYR A 233 1.21 20.58 -3.32
N GLY A 234 -0.11 20.52 -3.46
CA GLY A 234 -0.86 21.09 -4.59
C GLY A 234 -1.04 22.60 -4.58
N GLY A 235 0.01 23.35 -4.20
CA GLY A 235 0.02 24.82 -4.21
C GLY A 235 -0.28 25.46 -5.56
#